data_AF-A0A5J5IVA1-F1
#
_entry.id   AF-A0A5J5IVA1-F1
#
_cell.length_a   1.000
_cell.length_b   1.000
_cell.length_c   1.000
_cell.angle_alpha   90.00
_cell.angle_beta   90.00
_cell.angle_gamma   90.00
#
_symmetry.space_group_name_H-M   'P 1'
#
loop_
_entity.id
_entity.type
_entity.pdbx_description
1 polymer ?
#
loop_
_entity_poly.entity_id
_entity_poly.type
_entity_poly.pdbx_seq_one_letter_code
_entity_poly.pdbx_strand_id
1 'polypeptide(L)'
;MLMDDQGYETDVTTNPVNITETACTEELDCIEAYSTDEANYYRFNTQDAATEYVASIDDGFAVHYIAMDFTGKDSASPATQRSAMERLAGTWQDYGGTFPDR
;
A
#
# COMPACT_ATOMS: atom_id res chain seq x y z
N MET A 1 35.59 -17.39 4.74
CA MET A 1 34.31 -17.17 5.44
C MET A 1 34.13 -15.66 5.51
N LEU A 2 33.31 -15.10 4.61
CA LEU A 2 32.92 -13.70 4.63
C LEU A 2 31.48 -13.67 5.14
N MET A 3 31.26 -12.97 6.24
CA MET A 3 29.94 -12.69 6.81
C MET A 3 29.36 -11.43 6.17
N ASP A 4 28.03 -11.42 6.11
CA ASP A 4 27.11 -10.27 6.05
C ASP A 4 27.02 -9.44 4.76
N ASP A 5 26.00 -9.77 3.97
CA ASP A 5 25.07 -8.76 3.44
C ASP A 5 23.66 -9.38 3.30
N GLN A 6 23.01 -9.64 4.44
CA GLN A 6 21.54 -9.76 4.47
C GLN A 6 20.98 -8.34 4.40
N GLY A 7 20.74 -7.84 3.18
CA GLY A 7 20.40 -6.41 3.03
C GLY A 7 19.62 -6.02 1.79
N TYR A 8 19.12 -6.95 0.99
CA TYR A 8 18.10 -6.64 -0.01
C TYR A 8 16.81 -7.36 0.35
N GLU A 9 16.04 -6.74 1.24
CA GLU A 9 14.61 -7.01 1.36
C GLU A 9 14.02 -6.84 -0.04
N THR A 10 13.68 -7.98 -0.64
CA THR A 10 13.16 -8.05 -1.99
C THR A 10 11.84 -7.29 -2.02
N ASP A 11 11.78 -6.37 -3.00
CA ASP A 11 10.68 -5.49 -3.40
C ASP A 11 9.34 -5.79 -2.70
N VAL A 12 8.85 -4.81 -1.91
CA VAL A 12 7.63 -4.90 -1.08
C VAL A 12 6.37 -5.23 -1.89
N THR A 13 6.47 -5.15 -3.21
CA THR A 13 5.42 -5.32 -4.19
C THR A 13 6.01 -5.87 -5.46
N THR A 14 5.40 -6.88 -6.09
CA THR A 14 5.91 -7.34 -7.38
C THR A 14 5.35 -6.50 -8.52
N ASN A 15 6.20 -6.26 -9.52
CA ASN A 15 5.87 -5.57 -10.78
C ASN A 15 5.22 -4.18 -10.60
N PRO A 16 5.88 -3.22 -9.92
CA PRO A 16 5.32 -1.89 -9.74
C PRO A 16 5.19 -1.16 -11.08
N VAL A 17 3.98 -0.66 -11.35
CA VAL A 17 3.64 0.16 -12.51
C VAL A 17 3.14 1.50 -12.00
N ASN A 18 3.79 2.59 -12.42
CA ASN A 18 3.30 3.93 -12.12
C ASN A 18 1.98 4.16 -12.88
N ILE A 19 0.91 4.45 -12.13
CA ILE A 19 -0.43 4.74 -12.64
C ILE A 19 -0.89 6.14 -12.24
N THR A 20 0.03 7.02 -11.81
CA THR A 20 -0.27 8.35 -11.27
C THR A 20 -1.09 9.18 -12.24
N GLU A 21 -0.68 9.26 -13.51
CA GLU A 21 -1.37 10.10 -14.51
C GLU A 21 -2.80 9.64 -14.82
N THR A 22 -3.09 8.35 -14.64
CA THR A 22 -4.40 7.78 -14.94
C THR A 22 -5.30 7.69 -13.72
N ALA A 23 -4.72 7.49 -12.53
CA ALA A 23 -5.47 7.24 -11.31
C ALA A 23 -5.60 8.49 -10.44
N CYS A 24 -4.57 9.35 -10.37
CA CYS A 24 -4.62 10.61 -9.64
C CYS A 24 -5.26 11.72 -10.47
N THR A 25 -6.57 11.61 -10.67
CA THR A 25 -7.40 12.63 -11.32
C THR A 25 -7.79 13.72 -10.33
N GLU A 26 -8.42 14.81 -10.82
CA GLU A 26 -8.99 15.87 -9.95
C GLU A 26 -10.03 15.34 -8.96
N GLU A 27 -10.63 14.18 -9.23
CA GLU A 27 -11.63 13.55 -8.36
C GLU A 27 -10.98 12.80 -7.19
N LEU A 28 -9.84 12.16 -7.42
CA LEU A 28 -9.13 11.40 -6.39
C LEU A 28 -8.13 12.28 -5.61
N ASP A 29 -7.57 13.29 -6.25
CA ASP A 29 -6.59 14.25 -5.70
C ASP A 29 -5.40 13.58 -4.97
N CYS A 30 -4.98 12.40 -5.44
CA CYS A 30 -3.74 11.79 -5.00
C CYS A 30 -2.52 12.42 -5.68
N ILE A 31 -1.36 12.29 -5.05
CA ILE A 31 -0.09 12.85 -5.54
C ILE A 31 0.66 11.83 -6.39
N GLU A 32 0.64 10.58 -5.94
CA GLU A 32 1.31 9.46 -6.61
C GLU A 32 0.47 8.21 -6.48
N ALA A 33 0.47 7.39 -7.54
CA ALA A 33 -0.17 6.09 -7.53
C ALA A 33 0.66 5.03 -8.24
N TYR A 34 0.71 3.84 -7.64
CA TYR A 34 1.42 2.66 -8.16
C TYR A 34 0.52 1.43 -8.10
N SER A 35 0.43 0.70 -9.21
CA SER A 35 -0.22 -0.61 -9.27
C SER A 35 0.83 -1.69 -9.14
N THR A 36 0.52 -2.71 -8.36
CA THR A 36 1.39 -3.88 -8.12
C THR A 36 0.57 -5.14 -8.22
N ASP A 37 1.18 -6.33 -8.12
CA ASP A 37 0.39 -7.56 -8.15
C ASP A 37 -0.50 -7.73 -6.90
N GLU A 38 -0.11 -7.11 -5.78
CA GLU A 38 -0.78 -7.25 -4.49
C GLU A 38 -1.83 -6.18 -4.20
N ALA A 39 -1.55 -4.93 -4.59
CA ALA A 39 -2.36 -3.75 -4.26
C ALA A 39 -2.12 -2.59 -5.22
N ASN A 40 -3.06 -1.66 -5.29
CA ASN A 40 -2.80 -0.31 -5.77
C ASN A 40 -2.47 0.57 -4.57
N TYR A 41 -1.40 1.34 -4.67
CA TYR A 41 -0.92 2.26 -3.65
C TYR A 41 -1.21 3.68 -4.10
N TYR A 42 -1.81 4.47 -3.20
CA TYR A 42 -2.13 5.86 -3.43
C TYR A 42 -1.53 6.71 -2.32
N ARG A 43 -0.79 7.74 -2.68
CA ARG A 43 -0.25 8.73 -1.75
C ARG A 43 -1.07 10.01 -1.81
N PHE A 44 -1.53 10.49 -0.67
CA PHE A 44 -2.33 11.71 -0.54
C PHE A 44 -1.55 12.85 0.14
N ASN A 45 -2.10 14.06 0.08
CA ASN A 45 -1.55 15.24 0.77
C ASN A 45 -1.73 15.19 2.29
N THR A 46 -2.73 14.45 2.78
CA THR A 46 -3.08 14.37 4.20
C THR A 46 -3.40 12.93 4.60
N GLN A 47 -3.28 12.65 5.91
CA GLN A 47 -3.68 11.35 6.46
C GLN A 47 -5.20 11.15 6.39
N ASP A 48 -5.95 12.23 6.60
CA ASP A 48 -7.42 12.22 6.51
C ASP A 48 -7.88 11.81 5.11
N ALA A 49 -7.27 12.35 4.05
CA ALA A 49 -7.62 11.99 2.67
C ALA A 49 -7.35 10.50 2.36
N ALA A 50 -6.22 9.95 2.83
CA ALA A 50 -5.94 8.52 2.67
C ALA A 50 -6.97 7.64 3.41
N THR A 51 -7.39 8.08 4.60
CA THR A 51 -8.40 7.38 5.41
C THR A 51 -9.79 7.47 4.79
N GLU A 52 -10.18 8.65 4.29
CA GLU A 52 -11.45 8.88 3.59
C GLU A 52 -11.55 8.02 2.32
N TYR A 53 -10.48 7.96 1.53
CA TYR A 53 -10.45 7.10 0.36
C TYR A 53 -10.64 5.62 0.72
N VAL A 54 -9.92 5.11 1.72
CA VAL A 54 -10.09 3.72 2.17
C VAL A 54 -11.48 3.46 2.71
N ALA A 55 -12.10 4.43 3.39
CA ALA A 55 -13.49 4.30 3.86
C ALA A 55 -14.53 4.28 2.72
N SER A 56 -14.16 4.73 1.52
CA SER A 56 -15.02 4.75 0.34
C SER A 56 -14.98 3.47 -0.50
N ILE A 57 -14.03 2.58 -0.22
CA ILE A 57 -13.83 1.32 -0.96
C ILE A 57 -14.09 0.10 -0.06
N ASP A 58 -14.39 -1.04 -0.69
CA ASP A 58 -14.77 -2.26 0.03
C ASP A 58 -13.57 -2.97 0.67
N ASP A 59 -12.39 -2.94 0.04
CA ASP A 59 -11.19 -3.62 0.51
C ASP A 59 -9.97 -2.70 0.40
N GLY A 60 -9.64 -2.05 1.51
CA GLY A 60 -8.53 -1.13 1.61
C GLY A 60 -7.82 -1.13 2.96
N PHE A 61 -6.66 -0.50 2.99
CA PHE A 61 -5.88 -0.26 4.20
C PHE A 61 -5.19 1.09 4.11
N ALA A 62 -5.37 1.94 5.12
CA ALA A 62 -4.70 3.24 5.20
C ALA A 62 -3.65 3.22 6.31
N VAL A 63 -2.50 3.81 6.03
CA VAL A 63 -1.48 4.14 7.03
C VAL A 63 -0.84 5.47 6.67
N HIS A 64 -0.85 6.40 7.63
CA HIS A 64 -0.43 7.78 7.41
C HIS A 64 -1.13 8.38 6.17
N TYR A 65 -0.36 8.85 5.19
CA TYR A 65 -0.84 9.48 3.97
C TYR A 65 -0.95 8.48 2.80
N ILE A 66 -0.84 7.18 3.06
CA ILE A 66 -0.86 6.13 2.05
C ILE A 66 -2.10 5.27 2.21
N ALA A 67 -2.82 5.06 1.12
CA ALA A 67 -3.86 4.05 1.01
C ALA A 67 -3.40 2.90 0.13
N MET A 68 -3.78 1.69 0.54
CA MET A 68 -3.68 0.47 -0.24
C MET A 68 -5.11 0.04 -0.62
N ASP A 69 -5.35 -0.16 -1.90
CA ASP A 69 -6.59 -0.72 -2.46
C ASP A 69 -6.29 -2.11 -3.02
N PHE A 70 -7.04 -3.12 -2.58
CA PHE A 70 -6.84 -4.51 -2.98
C PHE A 70 -7.87 -4.97 -4.03
N THR A 71 -8.74 -4.07 -4.46
CA THR A 71 -9.78 -4.34 -5.45
C THR A 71 -9.17 -4.89 -6.74
N GLY A 72 -9.62 -6.08 -7.16
CA GLY A 72 -9.17 -6.74 -8.38
C GLY A 72 -7.78 -7.37 -8.31
N LYS A 73 -7.19 -7.51 -7.10
CA LYS A 73 -5.90 -8.17 -6.86
C LYS A 73 -6.06 -9.61 -6.37
N ASP A 74 -7.07 -10.32 -6.89
CA ASP A 74 -7.46 -11.68 -6.45
C ASP A 74 -6.40 -12.75 -6.71
N SER A 75 -5.40 -12.46 -7.55
CA SER A 75 -4.26 -13.34 -7.80
C SER A 75 -3.25 -13.38 -6.67
N ALA A 76 -3.22 -12.35 -5.81
CA ALA A 76 -2.37 -12.31 -4.64
C ALA A 76 -3.02 -13.07 -3.48
N SER A 77 -2.22 -13.83 -2.72
CA SER A 77 -2.75 -14.52 -1.55
C SER A 77 -3.03 -13.54 -0.41
N PRO A 78 -4.01 -13.81 0.49
CA PRO A 78 -4.25 -12.98 1.67
C PRO A 78 -3.00 -12.80 2.54
N ALA A 79 -2.17 -13.83 2.64
CA ALA A 79 -0.89 -13.75 3.37
C ALA A 79 0.11 -12.78 2.71
N THR A 80 0.12 -12.71 1.37
CA THR A 80 0.96 -11.77 0.62
C THR A 80 0.49 -10.33 0.86
N GLN A 81 -0.81 -10.07 0.75
CA GLN A 81 -1.42 -8.76 0.99
C GLN A 81 -1.20 -8.31 2.45
N ARG A 82 -1.34 -9.22 3.40
CA ARG A 82 -1.04 -8.97 4.82
C ARG A 82 0.41 -8.61 5.05
N SER A 83 1.35 -9.36 4.46
CA SER A 83 2.78 -9.02 4.55
C SER A 83 3.07 -7.62 3.98
N ALA A 84 2.38 -7.21 2.92
CA ALA A 84 2.53 -5.88 2.35
C ALA A 84 2.02 -4.77 3.30
N MET A 85 0.87 -4.99 3.95
CA MET A 85 0.36 -4.09 4.98
C MET A 85 1.31 -3.96 6.18
N GLU A 86 1.77 -5.10 6.72
CA GLU A 86 2.64 -5.14 7.89
C GLU A 86 3.98 -4.41 7.64
N ARG A 87 4.55 -4.55 6.44
CA ARG A 87 5.78 -3.84 6.05
C ARG A 87 5.53 -2.34 5.84
N LEU A 88 4.43 -1.96 5.21
CA LEU A 88 4.08 -0.55 5.01
C LEU A 88 3.84 0.14 6.36
N ALA A 89 3.11 -0.52 7.27
CA ALA A 89 2.90 -0.02 8.63
C ALA A 89 4.21 0.01 9.43
N GLY A 90 5.04 -1.02 9.32
CA GLY A 90 6.34 -1.09 10.00
C GLY A 90 7.37 -0.07 9.52
N THR A 91 7.17 0.53 8.35
CA THR A 91 7.98 1.66 7.87
C THR A 91 7.82 2.89 8.77
N TRP A 92 6.65 3.03 9.40
CA TRP A 92 6.32 4.13 10.29
C TRP A 92 6.34 3.63 11.74
N GLN A 93 7.37 4.00 12.51
CA GLN A 93 7.58 3.52 13.89
C GLN A 93 6.48 3.95 14.90
N ASP A 94 5.42 4.61 14.44
CA ASP A 94 4.30 5.14 15.20
C ASP A 94 2.93 4.55 14.81
N TYR A 95 2.87 3.53 13.93
CA TYR A 95 1.61 2.87 13.60
C TYR A 95 1.07 2.09 14.81
N GLY A 96 0.01 2.63 15.43
CA GLY A 96 -0.70 2.04 16.58
C GLY A 96 -2.03 1.37 16.23
N GLY A 97 -2.32 1.16 14.95
CA GLY A 97 -3.59 0.59 14.47
C GLY A 97 -3.62 -0.94 14.49
N THR A 98 -4.79 -1.49 14.16
CA THR A 98 -5.00 -2.94 13.97
C THR A 98 -5.06 -3.26 12.48
N PHE A 99 -4.38 -4.33 12.06
CA PHE A 99 -4.52 -4.85 10.70
C PHE A 99 -5.90 -5.49 10.51
N PRO A 100 -6.56 -5.28 9.36
CA PRO A 100 -7.79 -6.00 9.04
C PRO A 100 -7.52 -7.52 9.03
N ASP A 101 -8.42 -8.29 9.64
CA ASP A 101 -8.40 -9.75 9.53
C ASP A 101 -9.00 -10.11 8.16
N ARG A 102 -8.17 -10.70 7.29
CA ARG A 102 -8.54 -11.11 5.93
C ARG A 102 -8.15 -12.56 5.67
#